data_AF-A0A3E5GQY8-F1
#
_entry.id   AF-A0A3E5GQY8-F1
#
_cell.length_a   1.000
_cell.length_b   1.000
_cell.length_c   1.000
_cell.angle_alpha   90.00
_cell.angle_beta   90.00
_cell.angle_gamma   90.00
#
_symmetry.space_group_name_H-M   'P 1'
#
loop_
_entity.id
_entity.type
_entity.pdbx_description
1 polymer ?
#
loop_
_entity_poly.entity_id
_entity_poly.type
_entity_poly.pdbx_seq_one_letter_code
_entity_poly.pdbx_strand_id
1 'polypeptide(L)'
;MGYLRKDMVIDTLREDMQDTKMCYKGYQEKELIEFYYNCMEHAVDRLPQYFPENVVEETRWIPASKRLPEHGKYVLISCEGFDVPSVGKYEEDDIGGTFYLREDVPCEDFGIVIEAWRPLPEPYKE
;
A
#
# COMPACT_ATOMS: atom_id res chain seq x y z
N MET A 1 -11.51 13.23 -0.73
CA MET A 1 -10.42 14.16 -1.08
C MET A 1 -9.23 13.32 -1.50
N GLY A 2 -8.72 13.47 -2.73
CA GLY A 2 -7.52 12.78 -3.18
C GLY A 2 -6.28 13.48 -2.61
N TYR A 3 -5.32 12.72 -2.11
CA TYR A 3 -4.03 13.26 -1.67
C TYR A 3 -3.06 13.23 -2.85
N LEU A 4 -2.30 14.31 -3.04
CA LEU A 4 -1.19 14.34 -3.99
C LEU A 4 -0.06 13.48 -3.42
N ARG A 5 0.37 12.47 -4.18
CA ARG A 5 1.61 11.74 -3.89
C ARG A 5 2.78 12.47 -4.55
N LYS A 6 3.87 12.63 -3.81
CA LYS A 6 5.08 13.29 -4.27
C LYS A 6 5.71 12.62 -5.48
N ASP A 7 5.72 11.30 -5.53
CA ASP A 7 6.31 10.58 -6.67
C ASP A 7 5.59 10.91 -7.97
N MET A 8 4.25 10.95 -7.94
CA MET A 8 3.46 11.41 -9.09
C MET A 8 3.77 12.86 -9.47
N VAL A 9 3.97 13.74 -8.48
CA VAL A 9 4.33 15.15 -8.74
C VAL A 9 5.73 15.25 -9.36
N ILE A 10 6.70 14.49 -8.84
CA ILE A 10 8.09 14.47 -9.35
C ILE A 10 8.11 13.94 -10.78
N ASP A 11 7.41 12.84 -11.06
CA ASP A 11 7.33 12.27 -12.41
C ASP A 11 6.69 13.28 -13.38
N THR A 12 5.61 13.94 -12.96
CA THR A 12 4.97 15.00 -13.76
C THR A 12 5.92 16.17 -14.05
N LEU A 13 6.70 16.60 -13.06
CA LEU A 13 7.70 17.66 -13.24
C LEU A 13 8.80 17.25 -14.23
N ARG A 14 9.22 15.98 -14.22
CA ARG A 14 10.23 15.48 -15.15
C ARG A 14 9.71 15.41 -16.57
N GLU A 15 8.46 14.99 -16.77
CA GLU A 15 7.81 15.00 -18.09
C GLU A 15 7.71 16.43 -18.64
N ASP A 16 7.17 17.35 -17.84
CA ASP A 16 7.00 18.76 -18.21
C ASP A 16 8.36 19.46 -18.48
N MET A 17 9.42 19.08 -17.76
CA MET A 17 10.77 19.56 -18.04
C MET A 17 11.24 19.15 -19.45
N GLN A 18 10.98 17.90 -19.88
CA GLN A 18 11.38 17.45 -21.22
C GLN A 18 10.61 18.22 -22.29
N ASP A 19 9.30 18.37 -22.12
CA ASP A 19 8.44 19.12 -23.04
C ASP A 19 8.88 20.58 -23.15
N THR A 20 9.14 21.21 -22.00
CA THR A 20 9.65 22.59 -21.94
C THR A 20 11.00 22.71 -22.63
N LYS A 21 11.95 21.78 -22.39
CA LYS A 21 13.25 21.76 -23.08
C LYS A 21 13.11 21.63 -24.60
N MET A 22 12.09 20.95 -25.11
CA MET A 22 11.83 20.84 -26.55
C MET A 22 11.41 22.18 -27.19
N CYS A 23 10.83 23.11 -26.42
CA CYS A 23 10.45 24.43 -26.92
C CYS A 23 11.65 25.35 -27.21
N TYR A 24 12.84 25.04 -26.70
CA TYR A 24 14.02 25.88 -26.83
C TYR A 24 15.12 25.20 -27.66
N LYS A 25 15.86 26.00 -28.43
CA LYS A 25 16.98 25.52 -29.26
C LYS A 25 18.34 25.76 -28.62
N GLY A 26 18.49 26.83 -27.84
CA GLY A 26 19.76 27.20 -27.24
C GLY A 26 20.14 26.30 -26.06
N TYR A 27 21.45 26.10 -25.91
CA TYR A 27 22.03 25.22 -24.89
C TYR A 27 21.88 25.83 -23.48
N GLN A 28 22.15 27.13 -23.36
CA GLN A 28 22.08 27.84 -22.07
C GLN A 28 20.65 27.86 -21.51
N GLU A 29 19.64 28.03 -22.36
CA GLU A 29 18.23 27.98 -21.94
C GLU A 29 17.86 26.59 -21.43
N LYS A 30 18.33 25.52 -22.08
CA LYS A 30 18.10 24.14 -21.64
C LYS A 30 18.76 23.83 -20.30
N GLU A 31 19.99 24.31 -20.09
CA GLU A 31 20.68 24.17 -18.80
C GLU A 31 19.95 24.93 -17.68
N LEU A 32 19.48 26.14 -17.97
CA LEU A 32 18.69 26.92 -17.01
C LEU A 32 17.39 26.21 -16.64
N ILE A 33 16.64 25.70 -17.64
CA ILE A 33 15.42 24.94 -17.42
C ILE A 33 15.71 23.73 -16.53
N GLU A 34 16.70 22.93 -16.89
CA GLU A 34 17.09 21.75 -16.10
C GLU A 34 17.46 22.11 -14.66
N PHE A 35 18.21 23.20 -14.45
CA PHE A 35 18.52 23.71 -13.12
C PHE A 35 17.24 24.05 -12.32
N TYR A 36 16.29 24.80 -12.91
CA TYR A 36 15.05 25.18 -12.22
C TYR A 36 14.20 23.97 -11.83
N TYR A 37 14.01 23.01 -12.74
CA TYR A 37 13.22 21.81 -12.45
C TYR A 37 13.91 20.93 -11.40
N ASN A 38 15.23 20.79 -11.45
CA ASN A 38 15.98 20.07 -10.41
C ASN A 38 15.84 20.75 -9.03
N CYS A 39 15.84 22.08 -8.97
CA CYS A 39 15.57 22.79 -7.72
C CYS A 39 14.16 22.54 -7.19
N MET A 40 13.15 22.51 -8.06
CA MET A 40 11.76 22.23 -7.67
C MET A 40 11.58 20.78 -7.21
N GLU A 41 12.12 19.80 -7.96
CA GLU A 41 12.12 18.39 -7.59
C GLU A 41 12.72 18.20 -6.19
N HIS A 42 13.89 18.79 -5.96
CA HIS A 42 14.58 18.70 -4.68
C HIS A 42 13.83 19.42 -3.53
N ALA A 43 13.11 20.51 -3.82
CA ALA A 43 12.23 21.15 -2.83
C ALA A 43 11.05 20.25 -2.45
N VAL A 44 10.38 19.63 -3.44
CA VAL A 44 9.26 18.72 -3.24
C VAL A 44 9.68 17.45 -2.51
N ASP A 45 10.83 16.88 -2.87
CA ASP A 45 11.38 15.68 -2.25
C ASP A 45 11.57 15.86 -0.73
N ARG A 46 12.10 17.03 -0.32
CA ARG A 46 12.33 17.41 1.08
C ARG A 46 11.09 17.70 1.92
N LEU A 47 9.94 17.95 1.30
CA LEU A 47 8.69 18.15 2.07
C LEU A 47 8.37 16.88 2.87
N PRO A 48 7.51 16.88 3.88
CA PRO A 48 6.93 15.63 4.37
C PRO A 48 5.85 15.15 3.40
N GLN A 49 5.80 13.84 3.09
CA GLN A 49 4.59 13.28 2.46
C GLN A 49 3.60 13.01 3.60
N TYR A 50 2.48 13.72 3.60
CA TYR A 50 1.38 13.37 4.49
C TYR A 50 0.80 12.04 4.00
N PHE A 51 1.17 10.97 4.69
CA PHE A 51 0.41 9.73 4.68
C PHE A 51 -0.63 9.90 5.78
N PRO A 52 -1.93 10.00 5.49
CA PRO A 52 -2.92 9.99 6.54
C PRO A 52 -2.66 8.75 7.40
N GLU A 53 -2.48 8.92 8.70
CA GLU A 53 -2.13 7.86 9.68
C GLU A 53 -3.18 6.72 9.75
N ASN A 54 -4.22 6.78 8.92
CA ASN A 54 -5.25 5.75 8.76
C ASN A 54 -5.17 5.00 7.41
N VAL A 55 -4.17 5.29 6.58
CA VAL A 55 -3.78 4.51 5.41
C VAL A 55 -2.36 3.99 5.60
N VAL A 56 -2.10 3.44 6.78
CA VAL A 56 -1.00 2.48 6.95
C VAL A 56 -1.24 1.40 5.89
N GLU A 57 -0.22 0.94 5.17
CA GLU A 57 -0.38 -0.22 4.27
C GLU A 57 -1.04 -1.41 4.99
N GLU A 58 -0.91 -1.45 6.32
CA GLU A 58 -1.56 -2.38 7.24
C GLU A 58 -3.09 -2.23 7.34
N THR A 59 -3.73 -1.11 7.02
CA THR A 59 -5.21 -1.03 7.03
C THR A 59 -5.83 -1.42 5.69
N ARG A 60 -5.02 -1.66 4.65
CA ARG A 60 -5.49 -2.15 3.35
C ARG A 60 -5.62 -3.68 3.37
N TRP A 61 -6.49 -4.20 2.52
CA TRP A 61 -6.55 -5.63 2.24
C TRP A 61 -5.25 -6.08 1.56
N ILE A 62 -4.59 -7.07 2.15
CA ILE A 62 -3.37 -7.70 1.66
C ILE A 62 -3.78 -9.04 1.04
N PRO A 63 -3.55 -9.27 -0.26
CA PRO A 63 -3.83 -10.57 -0.87
C PRO A 63 -3.04 -11.68 -0.16
N ALA A 64 -3.69 -12.78 0.20
CA ALA A 64 -3.04 -13.91 0.87
C ALA A 64 -1.93 -14.52 0.00
N SER A 65 -2.07 -14.43 -1.33
CA SER A 65 -1.05 -14.82 -2.31
C SER A 65 0.20 -13.95 -2.32
N LYS A 66 0.13 -12.71 -1.81
CA LYS A 66 1.26 -11.78 -1.76
C LYS A 66 2.06 -11.94 -0.47
N ARG A 67 1.37 -12.06 0.66
CA ARG A 67 1.95 -12.15 2.01
C ARG A 67 0.92 -12.73 2.96
N LEU A 68 1.37 -13.53 3.92
CA LEU A 68 0.55 -14.07 5.01
C LEU A 68 0.71 -13.24 6.30
N PRO A 69 -0.27 -13.33 7.24
CA PRO A 69 -0.14 -12.70 8.55
C PRO A 69 1.01 -13.28 9.37
N GLU A 70 1.31 -12.65 10.51
CA GLU A 70 2.23 -13.25 11.48
C GLU A 70 1.55 -14.38 12.26
N HIS A 71 2.31 -15.43 12.61
CA HIS A 71 1.85 -16.55 13.41
C HIS A 71 1.15 -16.07 14.70
N GLY A 72 -0.02 -16.64 14.98
CA GLY A 72 -0.79 -16.40 16.20
C GLY A 72 -1.65 -15.14 16.18
N LYS A 73 -1.64 -14.34 15.10
CA LYS A 73 -2.42 -13.10 15.03
C LYS A 73 -3.85 -13.31 14.53
N TYR A 74 -4.76 -12.56 15.15
CA TYR A 74 -6.13 -12.38 14.67
C TYR A 74 -6.19 -11.27 13.62
N VAL A 75 -6.88 -11.57 12.52
CA VAL A 75 -7.01 -10.70 11.36
C VAL A 75 -8.46 -10.73 10.84
N LEU A 76 -8.85 -9.69 10.11
CA LEU A 76 -9.99 -9.80 9.20
C LEU A 76 -9.57 -10.58 7.96
N ILE A 77 -10.43 -11.50 7.51
CA ILE A 77 -10.24 -12.31 6.31
C ILE A 77 -11.38 -12.05 5.33
N SER A 78 -11.02 -12.00 4.05
CA SER A 78 -11.93 -12.00 2.91
C SER A 78 -11.89 -13.38 2.29
N CYS A 79 -13.06 -14.02 2.21
CA CYS A 79 -13.20 -15.39 1.75
C CYS A 79 -13.86 -15.39 0.37
N GLU A 80 -13.39 -16.26 -0.52
CA GLU A 80 -14.01 -16.45 -1.84
C GLU A 80 -15.48 -16.85 -1.67
N GLY A 81 -16.39 -16.15 -2.35
CA GLY A 81 -17.84 -16.41 -2.31
C GLY A 81 -18.58 -15.79 -1.12
N PHE A 82 -17.92 -14.99 -0.27
CA PHE A 82 -18.55 -14.26 0.83
C PHE A 82 -18.46 -12.74 0.64
N ASP A 83 -19.60 -12.05 0.73
CA ASP A 83 -19.65 -10.58 0.60
C ASP A 83 -19.18 -9.82 1.86
N VAL A 84 -19.10 -10.52 3.00
CA VAL A 84 -18.81 -9.92 4.31
C VAL A 84 -17.53 -10.54 4.88
N PRO A 85 -16.56 -9.73 5.34
CA PRO A 85 -15.34 -10.23 5.95
C PRO A 85 -15.63 -10.90 7.29
N SER A 86 -14.84 -11.93 7.60
CA SER A 86 -14.88 -12.65 8.88
C SER A 86 -13.63 -12.36 9.71
N VAL A 87 -13.65 -12.68 11.00
CA VAL A 87 -12.44 -12.69 11.84
C VAL A 87 -11.85 -14.09 11.79
N GLY A 88 -10.54 -14.20 11.58
CA GLY A 88 -9.81 -15.46 11.63
C GLY A 88 -8.48 -15.31 12.35
N LYS A 89 -7.91 -16.43 12.79
CA LYS A 89 -6.55 -16.51 13.32
C LYS A 89 -5.67 -17.21 12.30
N TYR A 90 -4.48 -16.68 12.07
CA TYR A 90 -3.47 -17.35 11.26
C TYR A 90 -2.46 -18.03 12.18
N GLU A 91 -2.22 -19.31 11.95
CA GLU A 91 -1.16 -20.06 12.60
C GLU A 91 -0.27 -20.70 11.54
N GLU A 92 1.04 -20.60 11.76
CA GLU A 92 2.07 -21.23 10.94
C GLU A 92 2.77 -22.30 11.77
N ASP A 93 2.76 -23.54 11.28
CA ASP A 93 3.45 -24.68 11.86
C ASP A 93 4.55 -25.21 10.92
N ASP A 94 5.14 -26.37 11.25
CA ASP A 94 6.21 -26.98 10.44
C ASP A 94 5.74 -27.46 9.05
N ILE A 95 4.42 -27.53 8.82
CA ILE A 95 3.78 -28.01 7.58
C ILE A 95 3.38 -26.81 6.71
N GLY A 96 2.94 -25.71 7.32
CA GLY A 96 2.65 -24.46 6.65
C GLY A 96 1.71 -23.55 7.44
N GLY A 97 1.12 -22.58 6.73
CA GLY A 97 0.19 -21.63 7.31
C GLY A 97 -1.27 -22.04 7.15
N THR A 98 -2.01 -22.12 8.25
CA THR A 98 -3.45 -22.43 8.28
C THR A 98 -4.25 -21.28 8.88
N PHE A 99 -5.37 -20.95 8.25
CA PHE A 99 -6.35 -20.01 8.78
C PHE A 99 -7.45 -20.73 9.55
N TYR A 100 -7.82 -20.18 10.69
CA TYR A 100 -8.82 -20.72 11.60
C TYR A 100 -9.93 -19.69 11.83
N LEU A 101 -11.20 -20.08 11.64
CA LEU A 101 -12.34 -19.22 12.00
C LEU A 101 -12.55 -19.16 13.51
N ARG A 102 -12.16 -20.23 14.21
CA ARG A 102 -12.16 -20.40 15.67
C ARG A 102 -11.01 -21.34 16.03
N GLU A 103 -10.62 -21.39 17.30
CA GLU A 103 -9.41 -22.10 17.79
C GLU A 103 -9.18 -23.48 17.14
N ASP A 104 -10.23 -24.28 16.94
CA ASP A 104 -10.11 -25.64 16.39
C ASP A 104 -10.84 -25.84 15.04
N VAL A 105 -11.06 -24.77 14.27
CA VAL A 105 -11.89 -24.82 13.05
C VAL A 105 -11.10 -24.26 11.85
N PRO A 106 -10.30 -25.10 11.16
CA PRO A 106 -9.59 -24.71 9.95
C PRO A 106 -10.56 -24.27 8.84
N CYS A 107 -10.23 -23.22 8.11
CA CYS A 107 -11.01 -22.77 6.95
C CYS A 107 -11.06 -23.84 5.84
N GLU A 108 -9.97 -24.60 5.68
CA GLU A 108 -9.82 -25.62 4.63
C GLU A 108 -10.83 -26.77 4.80
N ASP A 109 -11.20 -27.13 6.03
CA ASP A 109 -12.18 -28.17 6.33
C ASP A 109 -13.58 -27.85 5.77
N PHE A 110 -13.87 -26.56 5.53
CA PHE A 110 -15.11 -26.07 4.93
C PHE A 110 -14.97 -25.73 3.45
N GLY A 111 -13.81 -26.00 2.85
CA GLY A 111 -13.50 -25.59 1.48
C GLY A 111 -13.44 -24.07 1.30
N ILE A 112 -13.16 -23.31 2.36
CA ILE A 112 -13.11 -21.86 2.32
C ILE A 112 -11.72 -21.42 1.84
N VAL A 113 -11.69 -20.67 0.75
CA VAL A 113 -10.47 -20.06 0.21
C VAL A 113 -10.36 -18.63 0.73
N ILE A 114 -9.18 -18.29 1.28
CA ILE A 114 -8.88 -16.93 1.76
C ILE A 114 -8.21 -16.14 0.64
N GLU A 115 -8.88 -15.08 0.17
CA GLU A 115 -8.36 -14.22 -0.91
C GLU A 115 -7.43 -13.12 -0.37
N ALA A 116 -7.82 -12.51 0.75
CA ALA A 116 -7.11 -11.38 1.34
C ALA A 116 -7.33 -11.30 2.86
N TRP A 117 -6.45 -10.57 3.54
CA TRP A 117 -6.55 -10.32 4.98
C TRP A 117 -6.13 -8.88 5.32
N ARG A 118 -6.49 -8.43 6.53
CA ARG A 118 -5.95 -7.21 7.14
C ARG A 118 -5.95 -7.32 8.67
N PRO A 119 -5.02 -6.67 9.39
CA PRO A 119 -5.06 -6.58 10.85
C PRO A 119 -6.39 -6.00 11.36
N LEU A 120 -6.77 -6.46 12.55
CA LEU A 120 -7.89 -5.92 13.28
C LEU A 120 -7.63 -4.45 13.65
N PRO A 121 -8.68 -3.61 13.70
CA PRO A 121 -8.55 -2.26 14.25
C PRO A 121 -8.12 -2.32 15.71
N GLU A 122 -7.47 -1.27 16.18
CA GLU A 122 -7.17 -1.16 17.60
C GLU A 122 -8.45 -1.23 18.44
N PRO A 123 -8.42 -1.90 19.62
CA PRO A 123 -9.57 -1.92 20.51
C PRO A 123 -10.03 -0.50 20.85
N TYR A 124 -11.34 -0.30 20.93
CA TYR A 124 -11.89 0.96 21.42
C TYR A 124 -11.40 1.25 22.84
N LYS A 125 -10.92 2.47 23.04
CA LYS A 125 -10.56 3.01 24.35
C LYS A 125 -11.44 4.24 24.58
N GLU A 126 -12.18 4.24 25.68
CA GLU A 126 -13.03 5.37 26.11
C GLU A 126 -12.18 6.49 26.74
#